data_AF-A0A941GMZ1-F1
#
_entry.id   AF-A0A941GMZ1-F1
#
_cell.length_a   1.000
_cell.length_b   1.000
_cell.length_c   1.000
_cell.angle_alpha   90.00
_cell.angle_beta   90.00
_cell.angle_gamma   90.00
#
_symmetry.space_group_name_H-M   'P 1'
#
loop_
_entity.id
_entity.type
_entity.pdbx_description
1 polymer ?
#
loop_
_entity_poly.entity_id
_entity_poly.type
_entity_poly.pdbx_seq_one_letter_code
_entity_poly.pdbx_strand_id
1 'polypeptide(L)'
;MAIRPIIDNKGTLGNSLLLVDIKPAYERIEKNGKFERSSNISHYSYSVVCLERKFEKISIKIEEAQPLFNTDESDIPDNTMVKFENLELKPYVNGNFIQISARADKCIIIKQ
;
A
#
# COMPACT_ATOMS: atom_id res chain seq x y z
N MET A 1 -20.28 4.52 21.73
CA MET A 1 -18.99 4.95 21.13
C MET A 1 -18.24 3.68 20.74
N ALA A 2 -18.05 3.40 19.46
CA ALA A 2 -17.31 2.21 19.04
C ALA A 2 -15.81 2.46 19.22
N ILE A 3 -15.14 1.63 20.01
CA ILE A 3 -13.68 1.70 20.18
C ILE A 3 -13.06 1.25 18.86
N ARG A 4 -12.33 2.14 18.18
CA ARG A 4 -11.52 1.76 17.01
C ARG A 4 -10.14 1.34 17.52
N PRO A 5 -9.64 0.14 17.17
CA PRO A 5 -8.30 -0.25 17.55
C PRO A 5 -7.28 0.71 16.95
N ILE A 6 -6.33 1.18 17.75
CA ILE A 6 -5.14 1.86 17.26
C ILE A 6 -4.11 0.76 16.99
N ILE A 7 -3.68 0.62 15.74
CA ILE A 7 -2.68 -0.38 15.34
C ILE A 7 -1.29 0.24 15.46
N ASP A 8 -0.37 -0.44 16.15
CA ASP A 8 1.05 -0.12 16.10
C ASP A 8 1.64 -0.59 14.77
N ASN A 9 1.96 0.36 13.91
CA ASN A 9 2.55 0.09 12.60
C ASN A 9 3.85 -0.71 12.69
N LYS A 10 4.77 -0.35 13.60
CA LYS A 10 6.07 -1.02 13.72
C LYS A 10 5.92 -2.40 14.36
N GLY A 11 5.07 -2.50 15.38
CA GLY A 11 4.67 -3.75 15.98
C GLY A 11 3.99 -4.71 15.01
N THR A 12 3.34 -4.20 13.96
CA THR A 12 2.64 -5.01 12.95
C THR A 12 3.53 -5.37 11.77
N LEU A 13 4.23 -4.39 11.18
CA LEU A 13 4.97 -4.57 9.92
C LEU A 13 6.48 -4.79 10.10
N GLY A 14 7.04 -4.45 11.27
CA GLY A 14 8.50 -4.39 11.44
C GLY A 14 9.09 -3.05 11.02
N ASN A 15 10.41 -3.01 10.87
CA ASN A 15 11.15 -1.78 10.51
C ASN A 15 11.74 -1.85 9.09
N SER A 16 11.86 -3.05 8.53
CA SER A 16 12.54 -3.30 7.26
C SER A 16 11.51 -3.73 6.23
N LEU A 17 11.09 -2.76 5.42
CA LEU A 17 10.12 -2.96 4.34
C LEU A 17 10.86 -2.95 3.00
N LEU A 18 10.78 -4.06 2.29
CA LEU A 18 11.36 -4.24 0.95
C LEU A 18 10.27 -4.00 -0.09
N LEU A 19 10.48 -3.04 -1.00
CA LEU A 19 9.56 -2.76 -2.10
C LEU A 19 9.69 -3.83 -3.19
N VAL A 20 8.54 -4.39 -3.62
CA VAL A 20 8.52 -5.47 -4.63
C VAL A 20 7.60 -5.21 -5.81
N ASP A 21 6.65 -4.28 -5.72
CA ASP A 21 5.71 -3.98 -6.79
C ASP A 21 5.09 -2.59 -6.60
N ILE A 22 4.81 -1.89 -7.69
CA ILE A 22 4.04 -0.64 -7.72
C ILE A 22 2.99 -0.81 -8.81
N LYS A 23 1.71 -0.65 -8.46
CA LYS A 23 0.60 -0.77 -9.41
C LYS A 23 -0.33 0.43 -9.37
N PRO A 24 -0.67 1.03 -10.53
CA PRO A 24 -1.72 2.04 -10.59
C PRO A 24 -3.08 1.39 -10.29
N ALA A 25 -3.85 2.02 -9.40
CA ALA A 25 -5.22 1.66 -9.10
C ALA A 25 -6.15 2.68 -9.75
N TYR A 26 -7.04 2.20 -10.61
CA TYR A 26 -7.89 3.05 -11.44
C TYR A 26 -9.25 3.26 -10.79
N GLU A 27 -9.83 4.43 -11.05
CA GLU A 27 -11.20 4.73 -10.60
C GLU A 27 -12.19 3.73 -11.19
N ARG A 28 -13.24 3.43 -10.42
CA ARG A 28 -14.40 2.67 -10.91
C ARG A 28 -15.55 3.65 -11.06
N ILE A 29 -16.09 3.74 -12.27
CA ILE A 29 -17.23 4.61 -12.59
C ILE A 29 -18.45 3.71 -12.72
N GLU A 30 -19.54 4.08 -12.04
CA GLU A 30 -20.82 3.39 -12.21
C GLU A 30 -21.52 3.90 -13.48
N LYS A 31 -21.81 2.99 -14.41
CA LYS A 31 -22.63 3.24 -15.59
C LYS A 31 -23.71 2.16 -15.69
N ASN A 32 -24.97 2.59 -15.69
CA ASN A 32 -26.14 1.72 -15.84
C ASN A 32 -26.16 0.54 -14.85
N GLY A 33 -25.80 0.78 -13.59
CA GLY A 33 -25.76 -0.24 -12.52
C GLY A 33 -24.60 -1.22 -12.61
N LYS A 34 -23.61 -0.96 -13.47
CA LYS A 34 -22.35 -1.72 -13.56
C LYS A 34 -21.16 -0.82 -13.27
N PHE A 35 -20.17 -1.36 -12.58
CA PHE A 35 -18.90 -0.66 -12.32
C PHE A 35 -17.93 -0.95 -13.45
N GLU A 36 -17.53 0.09 -14.17
CA GLU A 36 -16.52 0.03 -15.22
C GLU A 36 -15.22 0.68 -14.75
N ARG A 37 -14.07 0.15 -15.20
CA ARG A 37 -12.75 0.73 -14.90
C ARG A 37 -12.55 1.98 -15.76
N SER A 38 -12.19 3.09 -15.12
CA SER A 38 -11.79 4.33 -15.77
C SER A 38 -10.35 4.25 -16.29
N SER A 39 -9.98 5.16 -17.20
CA SER A 39 -8.59 5.45 -17.55
C SER A 39 -7.87 6.30 -16.49
N ASN A 40 -8.62 6.92 -15.57
CA ASN A 40 -8.04 7.77 -14.53
C ASN A 40 -7.41 6.93 -13.41
N ILE A 41 -6.17 7.24 -13.07
CA ILE A 41 -5.47 6.68 -11.92
C ILE A 41 -5.97 7.41 -10.67
N SER A 42 -6.45 6.64 -9.70
CA SER A 42 -6.93 7.14 -8.41
C SER A 42 -5.83 7.21 -7.35
N HIS A 43 -4.90 6.25 -7.37
CA HIS A 43 -3.77 6.14 -6.47
C HIS A 43 -2.80 5.06 -6.98
N TYR A 44 -1.63 4.95 -6.37
CA TYR A 44 -0.73 3.83 -6.57
C TYR A 44 -0.74 2.91 -5.36
N SER A 45 -0.64 1.61 -5.62
CA SER A 45 -0.60 0.56 -4.61
C SER A 45 0.78 -0.06 -4.60
N TYR A 46 1.47 0.08 -3.48
CA TYR A 46 2.84 -0.38 -3.28
C TYR A 46 2.79 -1.70 -2.53
N SER A 47 3.31 -2.77 -3.13
CA SER A 47 3.48 -4.01 -2.38
C SER A 47 4.86 -4.02 -1.73
N VAL A 48 4.88 -4.27 -0.43
CA VAL A 48 6.12 -4.43 0.33
C VAL A 48 6.14 -5.75 1.07
N VAL A 49 7.34 -6.28 1.27
CA VAL A 49 7.62 -7.44 2.09
C VAL A 49 8.16 -6.98 3.43
N CYS A 50 7.54 -7.48 4.50
CA CYS A 50 7.91 -7.20 5.88
C CYS A 50 8.97 -8.21 6.35
N LEU A 51 10.25 -7.84 6.29
CA LEU A 51 11.35 -8.79 6.49
C LEU A 51 11.35 -9.39 7.91
N GLU A 52 11.02 -8.60 8.94
CA GLU A 52 10.95 -9.11 10.32
C GLU A 52 9.65 -9.86 10.64
N ARG A 53 8.71 -9.95 9.70
CA ARG A 53 7.39 -10.58 9.88
C ARG A 53 7.25 -11.78 8.96
N LYS A 54 8.25 -12.68 8.96
CA LYS A 54 8.24 -13.92 8.14
C LYS A 54 7.99 -13.66 6.64
N PHE A 55 8.45 -12.52 6.13
CA PHE A 55 8.25 -12.09 4.75
C PHE A 55 6.77 -11.94 4.35
N GLU A 56 5.90 -11.62 5.31
CA GLU A 56 4.52 -11.25 5.01
C GLU A 56 4.48 -10.08 4.02
N LYS A 57 3.59 -10.18 3.04
CA LYS A 57 3.42 -9.18 1.99
C LYS A 57 2.19 -8.34 2.28
N ILE A 58 2.34 -7.02 2.26
CA ILE A 58 1.23 -6.08 2.44
C ILE A 58 1.20 -5.08 1.27
N SER A 59 -0.02 -4.67 0.93
CA SER A 59 -0.27 -3.65 -0.09
C SER A 59 -0.63 -2.33 0.60
N ILE A 60 0.10 -1.27 0.28
CA ILE A 60 -0.04 0.06 0.88
C ILE A 60 -0.50 1.03 -0.21
N LYS A 61 -1.65 1.66 0.01
CA LYS A 61 -2.16 2.72 -0.86
C LYS A 61 -1.36 4.00 -0.61
N ILE A 62 -0.81 4.59 -1.67
CA ILE A 62 -0.07 5.85 -1.63
C ILE A 62 -0.90 6.97 -2.23
N GLU A 63 -1.02 8.08 -1.51
CA GLU A 63 -1.78 9.26 -1.96
C GLU A 63 -1.01 10.13 -2.95
N GLU A 64 0.32 10.16 -2.85
CA GLU A 64 1.16 10.87 -3.81
C GLU A 64 0.83 10.44 -5.24
N ALA A 65 0.56 11.44 -6.09
CA ALA A 65 0.07 11.22 -7.43
C ALA A 65 1.12 10.62 -8.37
N GLN A 66 2.40 10.74 -8.03
CA GLN A 66 3.51 10.22 -8.82
C GLN A 66 4.11 9.00 -8.13
N PRO A 67 4.32 7.88 -8.83
CA PRO A 67 4.95 6.72 -8.24
C PRO A 67 6.45 6.94 -8.08
N LEU A 68 7.05 6.15 -7.19
CA LEU A 68 8.49 6.22 -6.87
C LEU A 68 9.35 5.71 -8.03
N PHE A 69 8.83 4.72 -8.75
CA PHE A 69 9.39 4.20 -9.99
C PHE A 69 8.29 4.10 -11.04
N ASN A 70 8.61 4.44 -12.29
CA ASN A 70 7.74 4.14 -13.41
C ASN A 70 7.99 2.69 -13.86
N THR A 71 7.12 1.78 -13.44
CA THR A 71 7.22 0.36 -13.74
C THR A 71 6.94 0.02 -15.21
N ASP A 72 6.42 0.96 -16.00
CA ASP A 72 6.26 0.78 -17.45
C ASP A 72 7.59 1.05 -18.19
N GLU A 73 8.52 1.77 -17.57
CA GLU A 73 9.82 2.14 -18.17
C GLU A 73 10.97 1.28 -17.64
N SER A 74 10.94 0.90 -16.36
CA SER A 74 12.04 0.19 -15.70
C SER A 74 11.58 -0.65 -14.51
N ASP A 75 12.27 -1.76 -14.27
CA ASP A 75 12.06 -2.57 -13.08
C ASP A 75 12.49 -1.84 -11.81
N ILE A 76 11.86 -2.20 -10.69
CA ILE A 76 12.26 -1.70 -9.36
C ILE A 76 13.63 -2.31 -9.04
N PRO A 77 14.65 -1.51 -8.67
CA PRO A 77 15.95 -2.04 -8.30
C PRO A 77 15.87 -3.06 -7.16
N ASP A 78 16.68 -4.10 -7.24
CA ASP A 78 16.78 -5.11 -6.18
C ASP A 78 17.14 -4.45 -4.83
N ASN A 79 16.65 -5.05 -3.74
CA ASN A 79 16.92 -4.59 -2.37
C ASN A 79 16.48 -3.14 -2.09
N THR A 80 15.46 -2.63 -2.79
CA THR A 80 14.91 -1.30 -2.53
C THR A 80 14.16 -1.25 -1.20
N MET A 81 14.85 -0.80 -0.16
CA MET A 81 14.28 -0.61 1.18
C MET A 81 13.54 0.73 1.27
N VAL A 82 12.34 0.72 1.83
CA VAL A 82 11.46 1.90 1.87
C VAL A 82 10.89 2.22 3.24
N LYS A 83 10.51 3.48 3.45
CA LYS A 83 9.68 3.98 4.55
C LYS A 83 8.48 4.74 4.00
N PHE A 84 7.44 4.81 4.82
CA PHE A 84 6.20 5.47 4.48
C PHE A 84 5.94 6.63 5.46
N GLU A 85 5.61 7.79 4.92
CA GLU A 85 5.20 8.95 5.72
C GLU A 85 3.71 8.85 6.07
N ASN A 86 3.37 9.17 7.32
CA ASN A 86 2.00 9.12 7.84
C ASN A 86 1.28 7.79 7.56
N LEU A 87 2.02 6.67 7.66
CA LEU A 87 1.45 5.34 7.50
C LEU A 87 0.32 5.13 8.52
N GLU A 88 -0.83 4.70 8.02
CA GLU A 88 -2.01 4.39 8.80
C GLU A 88 -2.49 2.98 8.47
N LEU A 89 -2.61 2.15 9.52
CA LEU A 89 -3.20 0.81 9.42
C LEU A 89 -4.60 0.83 10.04
N LYS A 90 -5.59 0.35 9.28
CA LYS A 90 -6.97 0.24 9.74
C LYS A 90 -7.46 -1.19 9.62
N PRO A 91 -7.98 -1.80 10.70
CA PRO A 91 -8.61 -3.09 10.61
C PRO A 91 -10.01 -2.94 10.01
N TYR A 92 -10.43 -3.92 9.22
CA TYR A 92 -11.79 -4.02 8.71
C TYR A 92 -12.20 -5.48 8.64
N VAL A 93 -13.52 -5.73 8.59
CA VAL A 93 -14.06 -7.08 8.46
C VAL A 93 -14.46 -7.31 7.01
N ASN A 94 -13.96 -8.39 6.43
CA ASN A 94 -14.35 -8.85 5.11
C ASN A 94 -14.58 -10.35 5.14
N GLY A 95 -15.79 -10.80 4.80
CA GLY A 95 -16.15 -12.22 4.82
C GLY A 95 -15.91 -12.91 6.17
N ASN A 96 -16.25 -12.25 7.28
CA ASN A 96 -16.00 -12.69 8.67
C ASN A 96 -14.53 -12.79 9.10
N PHE A 97 -13.58 -12.38 8.25
CA PHE A 97 -12.16 -12.28 8.63
C PHE A 97 -11.77 -10.84 8.90
N ILE A 98 -10.90 -10.65 9.89
CA ILE A 98 -10.25 -9.36 10.13
C ILE A 98 -9.13 -9.22 9.09
N GLN A 99 -9.19 -8.14 8.31
CA GLN A 99 -8.16 -7.75 7.37
C GLN A 99 -7.61 -6.37 7.76
N ILE A 100 -6.43 -6.04 7.23
CA ILE A 100 -5.77 -4.76 7.46
C ILE A 100 -5.70 -4.02 6.13
N SER A 101 -6.23 -2.79 6.12
CA SER A 101 -5.96 -1.82 5.06
C SER A 101 -4.81 -0.92 5.48
N ALA A 102 -3.91 -0.60 4.56
CA ALA A 102 -2.78 0.28 4.78
C ALA A 102 -2.80 1.47 3.81
N ARG A 103 -2.59 2.67 4.33
CA ARG A 103 -2.50 3.92 3.56
C ARG A 103 -1.34 4.75 4.05
N ALA A 104 -0.66 5.45 3.16
CA ALA A 104 0.38 6.41 3.50
C ALA A 104 0.36 7.58 2.51
N ASP A 105 0.91 8.70 2.92
CA ASP A 105 0.96 9.90 2.09
C ASP A 105 2.01 9.72 0.99
N LYS A 106 3.20 9.26 1.40
CA LYS A 106 4.39 9.18 0.55
C LYS A 106 5.24 7.95 0.87
N CYS A 107 5.96 7.47 -0.14
CA CYS A 107 6.97 6.42 -0.03
C CYS A 107 8.37 7.00 -0.28
N ILE A 108 9.35 6.65 0.55
CA ILE A 108 10.73 7.16 0.47
C ILE A 108 11.71 6.00 0.54
N ILE A 109 12.75 6.03 -0.30
CA ILE A 109 13.85 5.06 -0.27
C ILE A 109 14.74 5.35 0.95
N ILE A 110 15.04 4.31 1.72
CA ILE A 110 16.08 4.36 2.75
C ILE A 110 17.42 4.22 2.03
N LYS A 111 18.19 5.31 1.93
CA LYS A 111 19.60 5.19 1.52
C LYS A 111 20.34 4.40 2.60
N GLN A 112 21.00 3.31 2.18
CA GLN A 112 21.96 2.58 3.01
C GLN A 112 23.20 3.43 3.25
#